data_AF-A0A938BFD8-F1
#
_entry.id   AF-A0A938BFD8-F1
#
_cell.length_a   1.000
_cell.length_b   1.000
_cell.length_c   1.000
_cell.angle_alpha   90.00
_cell.angle_beta   90.00
_cell.angle_gamma   90.00
#
_symmetry.space_group_name_H-M   'P 1'
#
loop_
_entity.id
_entity.type
_entity.pdbx_description
1 polymer ?
#
loop_
_entity_poly.entity_id
_entity_poly.type
_entity_poly.pdbx_seq_one_letter_code
_entity_poly.pdbx_strand_id
1 'polypeptide(L)'
;MIRNDKELKATQKRIAYFQNLLLQLRVKAKSEEFPLISSGYRTEIEKMQDEVLEYLSRHSSEPMPTEMASIERSAQSVEVAETNSA
;
A
#
# COMPACT_ATOMS: atom_id res chain seq x y z
N MET A 1 0.83 2.12 0.09
CA MET A 1 -0.62 2.42 -0.01
C MET A 1 -0.94 3.01 -1.38
N ILE A 2 -1.81 2.34 -2.14
CA ILE A 2 -2.18 2.67 -3.52
C ILE A 2 -3.35 3.68 -3.55
N ARG A 3 -3.22 4.72 -4.37
CA ARG A 3 -4.17 5.86 -4.41
C ARG A 3 -4.96 6.00 -5.70
N ASN A 4 -4.55 5.31 -6.76
CA ASN A 4 -5.17 5.43 -8.08
C ASN A 4 -4.82 4.22 -8.96
N ASP A 5 -5.51 4.09 -10.09
CA ASP A 5 -5.33 2.97 -11.02
C ASP A 5 -3.93 2.91 -11.64
N LYS A 6 -3.25 4.05 -11.76
CA LYS A 6 -1.86 4.09 -12.26
C LYS A 6 -0.92 3.44 -11.26
N GLU A 7 -1.06 3.75 -9.98
CA GLU A 7 -0.32 3.13 -8.89
C GLU A 7 -0.69 1.65 -8.75
N LEU A 8 -1.98 1.29 -8.86
CA LEU A 8 -2.43 -0.11 -8.88
C LEU A 8 -1.69 -0.91 -9.96
N LYS A 9 -1.68 -0.40 -11.19
CA LYS A 9 -0.99 -1.04 -12.32
C LYS A 9 0.52 -1.13 -12.10
N ALA A 10 1.12 -0.13 -11.46
CA ALA A 10 2.54 -0.15 -11.13
C ALA A 10 2.86 -1.23 -10.07
N THR A 11 2.06 -1.31 -9.00
CA THR A 11 2.20 -2.32 -7.94
C THR A 11 2.02 -3.73 -8.49
N GLN A 12 1.00 -3.97 -9.32
CA GLN A 12 0.79 -5.27 -9.99
C GLN A 12 1.98 -5.69 -10.86
N LYS A 13 2.58 -4.75 -11.61
CA LYS A 13 3.81 -5.04 -12.38
C LYS A 13 4.99 -5.38 -11.47
N ARG A 14 5.12 -4.71 -10.33
CA ARG A 14 6.19 -4.96 -9.35
C ARG A 14 6.03 -6.33 -8.67
N ILE A 15 4.80 -6.74 -8.36
CA ILE A 15 4.49 -8.10 -7.89
C ILE A 15 4.94 -9.13 -8.94
N ALA A 16 4.54 -8.98 -10.20
CA ALA A 16 4.91 -9.90 -11.27
C ALA A 16 6.44 -9.99 -11.46
N TYR A 17 7.14 -8.86 -11.33
CA TYR A 17 8.60 -8.83 -11.38
C TYR A 17 9.23 -9.64 -10.24
N PHE A 18 8.81 -9.47 -8.98
CA PHE A 18 9.36 -10.24 -7.87
C PHE A 18 8.99 -11.72 -7.94
N GLN A 19 7.80 -12.07 -8.41
CA GLN A 19 7.44 -13.47 -8.67
C GLN A 19 8.38 -14.10 -9.69
N ASN A 20 8.73 -13.39 -10.77
CA ASN A 20 9.70 -13.88 -11.75
C ASN A 20 11.11 -14.03 -11.16
N LEU A 21 11.54 -13.13 -10.27
CA LEU A 21 12.81 -13.30 -9.53
C LEU A 21 12.77 -14.54 -8.63
N LEU A 22 11.66 -14.80 -7.94
CA LEU A 22 11.51 -16.01 -7.12
C LEU A 22 11.56 -17.29 -7.97
N LEU A 23 10.95 -17.29 -9.15
CA LEU A 23 11.05 -18.42 -10.09
C LEU A 23 12.51 -18.70 -10.49
N GLN A 24 13.30 -17.66 -10.75
CA GLN A 24 14.72 -17.81 -11.05
C GLN A 24 15.53 -18.29 -9.85
N LEU A 25 15.30 -17.72 -8.66
CA LEU A 25 16.01 -18.09 -7.43
C LEU A 25 15.76 -19.54 -7.04
N ARG A 26 14.53 -20.04 -7.25
CA ARG A 26 14.18 -21.43 -6.96
C ARG A 26 15.04 -22.46 -7.70
N VAL A 27 15.58 -22.09 -8.85
CA VAL A 27 16.44 -22.95 -9.68
C VAL A 27 17.93 -22.66 -9.43
N LYS A 28 18.30 -21.38 -9.27
CA LYS A 28 19.70 -20.95 -9.26
C LYS A 28 20.35 -20.99 -7.87
N ALA A 29 19.58 -20.84 -6.81
CA ALA A 29 20.10 -20.83 -5.45
C ALA A 29 20.33 -22.25 -4.94
N LYS A 30 21.26 -22.40 -4.00
CA LYS A 30 21.36 -23.65 -3.24
C LYS A 30 20.12 -23.85 -2.39
N SER A 31 19.72 -25.10 -2.20
CA SER A 31 18.49 -25.44 -1.49
C SER A 31 18.48 -24.92 -0.05
N GLU A 32 19.64 -24.96 0.62
CA GLU A 32 19.83 -24.50 1.99
C GLU A 32 19.83 -22.97 2.14
N GLU A 33 20.24 -22.24 1.10
CA GLU A 33 20.30 -20.78 1.09
C GLU A 33 18.96 -20.16 0.63
N PHE A 34 18.19 -20.89 -0.18
CA PHE A 34 16.96 -20.40 -0.81
C PHE A 34 15.93 -19.81 0.17
N PRO A 35 15.60 -20.43 1.33
CA PRO A 35 14.62 -19.87 2.25
C PRO A 35 15.02 -18.48 2.76
N LEU A 36 16.31 -18.30 3.07
CA LEU A 36 16.85 -17.04 3.59
C LEU A 36 16.80 -15.94 2.53
N ILE A 37 17.35 -16.20 1.33
CA ILE A 37 17.45 -15.18 0.27
C ILE A 37 16.07 -14.84 -0.35
N SER A 38 15.12 -15.78 -0.33
CA SER A 38 13.78 -15.57 -0.88
C SER A 38 12.83 -14.87 0.09
N SER A 39 13.15 -14.84 1.39
CA SER A 39 12.26 -14.36 2.45
C SER A 39 11.81 -12.91 2.23
N GLY A 40 12.76 -12.00 1.96
CA GLY A 40 12.45 -10.58 1.74
C GLY A 40 11.53 -10.35 0.55
N TYR A 41 11.74 -11.07 -0.57
CA TYR A 41 10.86 -10.96 -1.74
C TYR A 41 9.46 -11.47 -1.45
N ARG A 42 9.31 -12.57 -0.70
CA ARG A 42 7.99 -13.12 -0.31
C ARG A 42 7.24 -12.13 0.57
N THR A 43 7.88 -11.61 1.61
CA THR A 43 7.27 -10.61 2.51
C THR A 43 6.89 -9.33 1.78
N GLU A 44 7.68 -8.87 0.82
CA GLU A 44 7.35 -7.68 0.02
C GLU A 44 6.17 -7.93 -0.93
N ILE A 45 6.07 -9.12 -1.53
CA ILE A 45 4.92 -9.52 -2.35
C ILE A 45 3.64 -9.54 -1.50
N GLU A 46 3.70 -10.13 -0.29
CA GLU A 46 2.55 -10.19 0.63
C GLU A 46 2.03 -8.78 0.94
N LYS A 47 2.91 -7.87 1.38
CA LYS A 47 2.53 -6.46 1.64
C LYS A 47 1.91 -5.78 0.43
N MET A 48 2.50 -5.93 -0.75
CA MET A 48 1.95 -5.33 -1.97
C MET A 48 0.61 -5.95 -2.37
N GLN A 49 0.39 -7.25 -2.13
CA GLN A 49 -0.91 -7.88 -2.35
C GLN A 49 -1.97 -7.32 -1.41
N ASP A 50 -1.62 -7.12 -0.13
CA ASP A 50 -2.53 -6.49 0.84
C ASP A 50 -2.93 -5.08 0.37
N GLU A 51 -1.98 -4.27 -0.09
CA GLU A 51 -2.27 -2.93 -0.63
C GLU A 51 -3.14 -2.96 -1.90
N VAL A 52 -2.95 -3.96 -2.76
CA VAL A 52 -3.77 -4.16 -3.97
C VAL A 52 -5.20 -4.51 -3.58
N LEU A 53 -5.37 -5.43 -2.62
CA LEU A 53 -6.69 -5.84 -2.16
C LEU A 53 -7.41 -4.70 -1.43
N GLU A 54 -6.71 -3.94 -0.59
CA GLU A 54 -7.23 -2.74 0.08
C GLU A 54 -7.68 -1.66 -0.94
N TYR A 55 -6.96 -1.51 -2.05
CA TYR A 55 -7.41 -0.61 -3.12
C TYR A 55 -8.65 -1.14 -3.84
N LEU A 56 -8.64 -2.42 -4.24
CA LEU A 56 -9.72 -3.03 -5.02
C LEU A 56 -11.00 -3.28 -4.21
N SER A 57 -10.93 -3.31 -2.89
CA SER A 57 -12.11 -3.40 -2.02
C SER A 57 -12.90 -2.09 -1.93
N ARG A 58 -12.31 -0.97 -2.36
CA ARG A 58 -12.98 0.34 -2.37
C ARG A 58 -13.75 0.53 -3.66
N HIS A 59 -14.96 1.05 -3.56
CA HIS A 59 -15.73 1.38 -4.75
C HIS A 59 -15.14 2.62 -5.43
N SER A 60 -15.13 2.68 -6.76
CA SER A 60 -14.51 3.79 -7.50
C SER A 60 -15.20 5.14 -7.30
N SER A 61 -16.42 5.15 -6.75
CA SER A 61 -17.15 6.38 -6.40
C SER A 61 -16.88 6.86 -4.97
N GLU A 62 -16.19 6.06 -4.14
CA GLU A 62 -15.84 6.46 -2.78
C GLU A 62 -14.67 7.44 -2.83
N PRO A 63 -14.74 8.56 -2.09
CA PRO A 63 -13.62 9.47 -2.00
C PRO A 63 -12.43 8.72 -1.38
N MET A 64 -11.24 8.95 -1.92
CA MET A 64 -10.00 8.49 -1.31
C MET A 64 -10.02 8.90 0.17
N PRO A 65 -9.68 7.99 1.12
CA PRO A 65 -9.41 8.36 2.50
C PRO A 65 -8.29 9.39 2.49
N THR A 66 -8.70 10.64 2.46
CA THR A 66 -7.79 11.74 2.36
C THR A 66 -7.26 11.90 3.76
N GLU A 67 -5.96 11.79 3.93
CA GLU A 67 -5.20 12.07 5.16
C GLU A 67 -5.52 13.47 5.76
N MET A 68 -6.34 14.26 5.07
CA MET A 68 -6.84 15.61 5.35
C MET A 68 -8.20 15.69 6.08
N ALA A 69 -8.95 14.60 6.30
CA ALA A 69 -10.09 14.67 7.24
C ALA A 69 -9.63 15.07 8.66
N SER A 70 -8.33 14.90 8.94
CA SER A 70 -7.63 15.38 10.14
C SER A 70 -7.36 16.90 10.13
N ILE A 71 -7.25 17.53 8.95
CA ILE A 71 -7.09 18.99 8.86
C ILE A 71 -8.45 19.68 8.99
N GLU A 72 -9.51 19.12 8.41
CA GLU A 72 -10.87 19.70 8.52
C GLU A 72 -11.43 19.64 9.95
N ARG A 73 -11.19 18.58 10.72
CA ARG A 73 -11.57 18.57 12.17
C ARG A 73 -10.74 19.54 13.02
N SER A 74 -9.49 19.81 12.63
CA SER A 74 -8.63 20.76 13.34
C SER A 74 -9.03 22.21 13.07
N ALA A 75 -9.46 22.54 11.85
CA ALA A 75 -10.00 23.86 11.52
C ALA A 75 -11.35 24.13 12.21
N GLN A 76 -12.23 23.12 12.27
CA GLN A 76 -13.53 23.23 12.96
C GLN A 76 -13.39 23.44 14.49
N SER A 77 -12.27 23.04 15.09
CA SER A 77 -12.01 23.19 16.54
C SER A 77 -11.45 24.57 16.92
N VAL A 78 -10.89 25.31 15.97
CA VAL A 78 -10.32 26.66 16.20
C VAL A 78 -11.41 27.74 16.11
N GLU A 79 -12.40 27.57 15.23
CA GLU A 79 -13.48 28.55 15.02
C GLU A 79 -14.50 28.61 16.19
N VAL A 80 -14.67 27.52 16.93
CA VAL A 80 -15.58 27.46 18.11
C VAL A 80 -14.95 28.12 19.35
N ALA A 81 -13.62 28.30 19.39
CA ALA A 81 -12.92 28.93 20.51
C ALA A 81 -12.91 30.48 20.42
N GLU A 82 -12.90 31.04 19.21
CA GLU A 82 -12.86 32.50 19.00
C GLU A 82 -14.24 33.17 19.15
N THR A 83 -15.33 32.43 18.99
CA THR A 83 -16.71 32.96 19.09
C THR A 83 -17.28 32.99 20.51
N ASN A 84 -16.59 32.42 21.49
CA ASN A 84 -17.07 32.27 22.88
C ASN A 84 -16.26 33.05 23.94
N SER A 85 -15.45 34.02 23.54
CA SER A 85 -14.72 34.87 24.50
C SER A 85 -14.85 36.37 24.25
N ALA A 86 -15.99 36.80 23.70
CA ALA A 86 -16.44 38.19 23.69
C ALA A 86 -17.50 38.45 24.78
#